data_AF-A0A103XNI2-F1
#
_entry.id   AF-A0A103XNI2-F1
#
_cell.length_a   1.000
_cell.length_b   1.000
_cell.length_c   1.000
_cell.angle_alpha   90.00
_cell.angle_beta   90.00
_cell.angle_gamma   90.00
#
_symmetry.space_group_name_H-M   'P 1'
#
loop_
_entity.id
_entity.type
_entity.pdbx_description
1 polymer ?
#
loop_
_entity_poly.entity_id
_entity_poly.type
_entity_poly.pdbx_seq_one_letter_code
_entity_poly.pdbx_strand_id
1 'polypeptide(L)'
;MACLTFTAILIALFWVSLLLLLQLTTTNATKVSHDGRAITIDGQRRLLISGSIHYPRSTTKMWPDLIKKAKDGGVDAIETYVFWNAHEPFRRQYDFSGNLDLIRFIKTIQDHGLYAVLRIGPYVCAEWNYGGFPLWLHNMRGIDLLRTADTVYMNEMQNFTGMIVDMVKQEKLFASQGGPIILAQVENEYGNVMKPYGDAAKAYVDWFKSWGGSDPMRTAEDLAYAVARFFQLGGTFQNYYMVLYITIMN
;
A
#
# COMPACT_ATOMS: atom_id res chain seq x y z
N MET A 1 60.68 -0.65 15.22
CA MET A 1 59.86 -1.43 14.25
C MET A 1 58.47 -1.79 14.78
N ALA A 2 58.28 -2.16 16.06
CA ALA A 2 56.97 -2.56 16.59
C ALA A 2 55.88 -1.45 16.68
N CYS A 3 56.26 -0.17 16.79
CA CYS A 3 55.31 0.94 16.85
C CYS A 3 54.60 1.17 15.49
N LEU A 4 55.36 1.09 14.39
CA LEU A 4 54.85 1.31 13.02
C LEU A 4 53.83 0.23 12.60
N THR A 5 54.03 -1.01 13.04
CA THR A 5 53.11 -2.13 12.76
C THR A 5 51.80 -2.01 13.53
N PHE A 6 51.82 -1.46 14.75
CA PHE A 6 50.62 -1.29 15.57
C PHE A 6 49.70 -0.18 15.02
N THR A 7 50.28 0.94 14.59
CA THR A 7 49.53 2.02 13.91
C THR A 7 48.90 1.55 12.59
N ALA A 8 49.58 0.71 11.81
CA ALA A 8 49.03 0.19 10.57
C ALA A 8 47.80 -0.71 10.79
N ILE A 9 47.80 -1.52 11.85
CA ILE A 9 46.67 -2.40 12.20
C ILE A 9 45.45 -1.58 12.64
N LEU A 10 45.65 -0.53 13.45
CA LEU A 10 44.56 0.35 13.89
C LEU A 10 43.93 1.11 12.72
N ILE A 11 44.74 1.58 11.77
CA ILE A 11 44.25 2.23 10.56
C ILE A 11 43.44 1.24 9.71
N ALA A 12 43.93 0.01 9.52
CA ALA A 12 43.20 -1.03 8.78
C ALA A 12 41.86 -1.37 9.44
N LEU A 13 41.82 -1.53 10.78
CA LEU A 13 40.59 -1.79 11.52
C LEU A 13 39.61 -0.62 11.41
N PHE A 14 40.09 0.63 11.43
CA PHE A 14 39.27 1.81 11.21
C PHE A 14 38.63 1.80 9.81
N TRP A 15 39.40 1.54 8.75
CA TRP A 15 38.86 1.45 7.39
C TRP A 15 37.88 0.29 7.19
N VAL A 16 38.14 -0.87 7.80
CA VAL A 16 37.20 -2.01 7.78
C VAL A 16 35.91 -1.66 8.52
N SER A 17 35.99 -1.01 9.68
CA SER A 17 34.81 -0.55 10.42
C SER A 17 34.02 0.51 9.65
N LEU A 18 34.70 1.43 8.97
CA LEU A 18 34.10 2.46 8.14
C LEU A 18 33.41 1.85 6.90
N LEU A 19 34.02 0.85 6.26
CA LEU A 19 33.41 0.10 5.16
C LEU A 19 32.17 -0.69 5.59
N LEU A 20 32.20 -1.33 6.76
CA LEU A 20 31.04 -2.00 7.36
C LEU A 20 29.91 -0.99 7.69
N LEU A 21 30.26 0.18 8.23
CA LEU A 21 29.31 1.28 8.47
C LEU A 21 28.72 1.84 7.17
N LEU A 22 29.53 1.98 6.11
CA LEU A 22 29.07 2.40 4.78
C LEU A 22 28.10 1.39 4.17
N GLN A 23 28.34 0.08 4.32
CA GLN A 23 27.41 -0.98 3.88
C GLN A 23 26.09 -1.01 4.66
N LEU A 24 26.08 -0.57 5.93
CA LEU A 24 24.86 -0.44 6.73
C LEU A 24 23.98 0.76 6.31
N THR A 25 24.54 1.72 5.57
CA THR A 25 23.84 2.97 5.17
C THR A 25 23.30 2.97 3.74
N THR A 26 23.50 1.90 2.96
CA THR A 26 22.89 1.80 1.63
C THR A 26 21.40 1.47 1.76
N THR A 27 20.54 2.48 1.67
CA THR A 27 19.12 2.26 1.39
C THR A 27 19.02 1.71 -0.03
N ASN A 28 18.95 0.39 -0.18
CA ASN A 28 18.73 -0.22 -1.48
C ASN A 28 17.29 0.06 -1.89
N ALA A 29 17.14 0.87 -2.93
CA ALA A 29 15.86 1.05 -3.61
C ALA A 29 15.45 -0.28 -4.24
N THR A 30 14.30 -0.81 -3.85
CA THR A 30 13.72 -2.02 -4.43
C THR A 30 13.01 -1.66 -5.73
N LYS A 31 13.41 -2.31 -6.83
CA LYS A 31 12.80 -2.09 -8.13
C LYS A 31 11.59 -3.00 -8.30
N VAL A 32 10.39 -2.43 -8.23
CA VAL A 32 9.14 -3.13 -8.55
C VAL A 32 8.75 -2.85 -10.00
N SER A 33 8.48 -3.91 -10.75
CA SER A 33 8.00 -3.86 -12.13
C SER A 33 7.05 -5.03 -12.37
N HIS A 34 6.55 -5.18 -13.59
CA HIS A 34 5.85 -6.40 -14.00
C HIS A 34 6.25 -6.78 -15.42
N ASP A 35 5.96 -8.01 -15.80
CA ASP A 35 5.93 -8.45 -17.19
C ASP A 35 4.56 -9.08 -17.51
N GLY A 36 4.41 -9.71 -18.68
CA GLY A 36 3.17 -10.36 -19.08
C GLY A 36 2.75 -11.55 -18.19
N ARG A 37 3.56 -11.96 -17.21
CA ARG A 37 3.31 -13.09 -16.32
C ARG A 37 3.18 -12.68 -14.86
N ALA A 38 4.09 -11.87 -14.34
CA ALA A 38 4.22 -11.65 -12.91
C ALA A 38 4.67 -10.23 -12.54
N ILE A 39 4.42 -9.87 -11.28
CA ILE A 39 5.17 -8.79 -10.63
C ILE A 39 6.62 -9.27 -10.45
N THR A 40 7.55 -8.36 -10.71
CA THR A 40 8.98 -8.56 -10.50
C THR A 40 9.46 -7.62 -9.40
N ILE A 41 10.20 -8.16 -8.45
CA ILE A 41 10.88 -7.42 -7.38
C ILE A 41 12.37 -7.66 -7.56
N ASP A 42 13.13 -6.58 -7.79
CA ASP A 42 14.56 -6.62 -8.11
C ASP A 42 14.88 -7.54 -9.31
N GLY A 43 14.00 -7.50 -10.32
CA GLY A 43 14.12 -8.30 -11.54
C GLY A 43 13.70 -9.76 -11.39
N GLN A 44 13.36 -10.22 -10.18
CA GLN A 44 12.90 -11.59 -9.92
C GLN A 44 11.38 -11.66 -9.92
N ARG A 45 10.80 -12.57 -10.70
CA ARG A 45 9.35 -12.82 -10.67
C ARG A 45 8.95 -13.34 -9.29
N ARG A 46 7.90 -12.78 -8.72
CA ARG A 46 7.36 -13.19 -7.41
C ARG A 46 5.95 -13.72 -7.56
N LEU A 47 5.70 -14.83 -6.89
CA LEU A 47 4.37 -15.25 -6.49
C LEU A 47 4.10 -14.56 -5.16
N LEU A 48 3.09 -13.70 -5.10
CA LEU A 48 2.79 -12.92 -3.90
C LEU A 48 1.46 -13.35 -3.30
N ILE A 49 1.50 -13.73 -2.02
CA ILE A 49 0.32 -13.96 -1.20
C ILE A 49 0.16 -12.76 -0.28
N SER A 50 -0.96 -12.06 -0.38
CA SER A 50 -1.28 -10.88 0.41
C SER A 50 -2.42 -11.17 1.38
N GLY A 51 -2.43 -10.48 2.51
CA GLY A 51 -3.50 -10.54 3.49
C GLY A 51 -3.98 -9.16 3.90
N SER A 52 -5.30 -8.93 3.90
CA SER A 52 -5.85 -7.62 4.27
C SER A 52 -5.98 -7.44 5.78
N ILE A 53 -5.38 -6.38 6.31
CA ILE A 53 -5.52 -5.91 7.70
C ILE A 53 -5.73 -4.40 7.68
N HIS A 54 -6.91 -3.95 8.09
CA HIS A 54 -7.24 -2.53 8.13
C HIS A 54 -6.86 -1.93 9.48
N TYR A 55 -5.92 -0.98 9.46
CA TYR A 55 -5.38 -0.37 10.66
C TYR A 55 -6.45 0.22 11.60
N PRO A 56 -7.54 0.89 11.15
CA PRO A 56 -8.53 1.46 12.08
C PRO A 56 -9.45 0.42 12.72
N ARG A 57 -9.48 -0.82 12.19
CA ARG A 57 -10.31 -1.92 12.73
C ARG A 57 -9.66 -2.65 13.90
N SER A 58 -8.45 -2.27 14.27
CA SER A 58 -7.71 -2.82 15.40
C SER A 58 -6.92 -1.72 16.10
N THR A 59 -6.44 -1.99 17.31
CA THR A 59 -5.68 -0.97 18.05
C THR A 59 -4.21 -0.96 17.65
N THR A 60 -3.54 0.19 17.82
CA THR A 60 -2.08 0.32 17.63
C THR A 60 -1.24 -0.73 18.36
N LYS A 61 -1.74 -1.23 19.50
CA LYS A 61 -1.09 -2.30 20.29
C LYS A 61 -1.27 -3.69 19.69
N MET A 62 -2.32 -3.90 18.91
CA MET A 62 -2.62 -5.19 18.27
C MET A 62 -1.88 -5.36 16.95
N TRP A 63 -1.54 -4.28 16.24
CA TRP A 63 -0.94 -4.37 14.90
C TRP A 63 0.29 -5.28 14.82
N PRO A 64 1.29 -5.22 15.73
CA PRO A 64 2.46 -6.08 15.63
C PRO A 64 2.10 -7.58 15.73
N ASP A 65 1.18 -7.94 16.63
CA ASP A 65 0.74 -9.32 16.80
C ASP A 65 -0.06 -9.83 15.59
N LEU A 66 -0.96 -9.00 15.05
CA LEU A 66 -1.75 -9.34 13.86
C LEU A 66 -0.86 -9.53 12.63
N ILE A 67 0.10 -8.61 12.41
CA ILE A 67 1.06 -8.67 11.31
C ILE A 67 1.97 -9.89 11.47
N LYS A 68 2.42 -10.18 12.70
CA LYS A 68 3.21 -11.38 12.99
C LYS A 68 2.43 -12.66 12.66
N LYS A 69 1.18 -12.77 13.08
CA LYS A 69 0.34 -13.94 12.78
C LYS A 69 0.12 -14.12 11.28
N ALA A 70 -0.09 -13.02 10.55
CA ALA A 70 -0.20 -13.07 9.10
C ALA A 70 1.11 -13.56 8.45
N LYS A 71 2.27 -13.07 8.90
CA LYS A 71 3.59 -13.55 8.48
C LYS A 71 3.77 -15.03 8.75
N ASP A 72 3.45 -15.48 9.97
CA ASP A 72 3.54 -16.89 10.36
C ASP A 72 2.56 -17.76 9.54
N GLY A 73 1.44 -17.17 9.09
CA GLY A 73 0.49 -17.76 8.16
C GLY A 73 0.93 -17.78 6.68
N GLY A 74 2.13 -17.27 6.37
CA GLY A 74 2.74 -17.37 5.05
C GLY A 74 2.36 -16.29 4.04
N VAL A 75 1.83 -15.13 4.49
CA VAL A 75 1.64 -13.98 3.58
C VAL A 75 2.98 -13.28 3.34
N ASP A 76 3.21 -12.84 2.11
CA ASP A 76 4.33 -12.00 1.69
C ASP A 76 4.06 -10.50 1.88
N ALA A 77 2.78 -10.11 1.86
CA ALA A 77 2.37 -8.72 1.92
C ALA A 77 1.12 -8.50 2.80
N ILE A 78 1.02 -7.31 3.39
CA ILE A 78 -0.20 -6.83 4.04
C ILE A 78 -0.87 -5.77 3.16
N GLU A 79 -2.16 -5.95 2.94
CA GLU A 79 -3.00 -5.01 2.21
C GLU A 79 -3.86 -4.18 3.17
N THR A 80 -3.98 -2.87 2.91
CA THR A 80 -4.95 -2.02 3.61
C THR A 80 -5.52 -0.95 2.70
N TYR A 81 -6.80 -0.65 2.91
CA TYR A 81 -7.38 0.59 2.42
C TYR A 81 -6.93 1.80 3.25
N VAL A 82 -7.06 3.00 2.67
CA VAL A 82 -7.01 4.28 3.39
C VAL A 82 -8.42 4.86 3.53
N PHE A 83 -8.80 5.24 4.74
CA PHE A 83 -10.19 5.64 5.05
C PHE A 83 -10.35 7.15 5.10
N TRP A 84 -10.70 7.77 3.96
CA TRP A 84 -10.75 9.24 3.82
C TRP A 84 -11.63 9.92 4.88
N ASN A 85 -12.84 9.46 5.09
CA ASN A 85 -13.75 10.04 6.09
C ASN A 85 -13.21 10.05 7.52
N ALA A 86 -12.43 9.04 7.89
CA ALA A 86 -11.80 8.95 9.21
C ALA A 86 -10.61 9.92 9.30
N HIS A 87 -9.84 10.04 8.21
CA HIS A 87 -8.70 10.94 8.14
C HIS A 87 -9.06 12.41 7.93
N GLU A 88 -10.21 12.73 7.37
CA GLU A 88 -10.66 14.11 7.12
C GLU A 88 -12.12 14.28 7.58
N PRO A 89 -12.40 14.22 8.91
CA PRO A 89 -13.75 14.33 9.44
C PRO A 89 -14.40 15.68 9.11
N PHE A 90 -13.58 16.74 9.02
CA PHE A 90 -13.96 18.04 8.49
C PHE A 90 -13.02 18.40 7.35
N ARG A 91 -13.54 19.10 6.33
CA ARG A 91 -12.76 19.51 5.16
C ARG A 91 -11.50 20.27 5.59
N ARG A 92 -10.34 19.76 5.15
CA ARG A 92 -8.96 20.19 5.43
C ARG A 92 -8.52 20.11 6.89
N GLN A 93 -9.22 19.33 7.72
CA GLN A 93 -8.79 19.01 9.08
C GLN A 93 -8.48 17.52 9.15
N TYR A 94 -7.20 17.20 9.29
CA TYR A 94 -6.72 15.84 9.16
C TYR A 94 -6.42 15.19 10.51
N ASP A 95 -6.78 13.90 10.65
CA ASP A 95 -6.45 13.07 11.81
C ASP A 95 -5.68 11.81 11.38
N PHE A 96 -4.45 11.70 11.88
CA PHE A 96 -3.57 10.54 11.73
C PHE A 96 -3.09 10.04 13.10
N SER A 97 -3.86 10.32 14.16
CA SER A 97 -3.53 9.94 15.52
C SER A 97 -4.12 8.57 15.91
N GLY A 98 -3.54 7.94 16.93
CA GLY A 98 -4.06 6.69 17.49
C GLY A 98 -4.19 5.59 16.43
N ASN A 99 -5.38 5.02 16.28
CA ASN A 99 -5.63 3.93 15.32
C ASN A 99 -5.70 4.42 13.86
N LEU A 100 -5.60 5.72 13.61
CA LEU A 100 -5.49 6.33 12.29
C LEU A 100 -4.03 6.63 11.91
N ASP A 101 -3.06 6.18 12.69
CA ASP A 101 -1.64 6.37 12.35
C ASP A 101 -1.20 5.39 11.24
N LEU A 102 -1.49 5.79 9.99
CA LEU A 102 -1.17 5.04 8.77
C LEU A 102 0.34 4.79 8.64
N ILE A 103 1.16 5.80 8.91
CA ILE A 103 2.61 5.72 8.74
C ILE A 103 3.19 4.71 9.73
N ARG A 104 2.79 4.76 11.00
CA ARG A 104 3.21 3.77 11.99
C ARG A 104 2.76 2.37 11.61
N PHE A 105 1.55 2.20 11.10
CA PHE A 105 1.08 0.89 10.65
C PHE A 105 1.95 0.33 9.52
N ILE A 106 2.26 1.14 8.50
CA ILE A 106 3.12 0.72 7.38
C ILE A 106 4.55 0.42 7.85
N LYS A 107 5.11 1.23 8.76
CA LYS A 107 6.42 0.95 9.38
C LYS A 107 6.40 -0.36 10.15
N THR A 108 5.31 -0.66 10.86
CA THR A 108 5.16 -1.95 11.55
C THR A 108 5.18 -3.12 10.56
N ILE A 109 4.55 -2.98 9.39
CA ILE A 109 4.65 -4.00 8.32
C ILE A 109 6.11 -4.20 7.88
N GLN A 110 6.84 -3.09 7.68
CA GLN A 110 8.27 -3.10 7.31
C GLN A 110 9.14 -3.77 8.38
N ASP A 111 8.91 -3.47 9.66
CA ASP A 111 9.66 -4.03 10.79
C ASP A 111 9.51 -5.56 10.87
N HIS A 112 8.36 -6.08 10.43
CA HIS A 112 8.13 -7.52 10.31
C HIS A 112 8.65 -8.11 8.99
N GLY A 113 9.26 -7.31 8.10
CA GLY A 113 9.86 -7.76 6.85
C GLY A 113 8.84 -8.22 5.81
N LEU A 114 7.60 -7.73 5.87
CA LEU A 114 6.57 -7.96 4.87
C LEU A 114 6.49 -6.78 3.89
N TYR A 115 5.99 -7.03 2.69
CA TYR A 115 5.61 -5.96 1.77
C TYR A 115 4.25 -5.34 2.17
N ALA A 116 3.95 -4.19 1.59
CA ALA A 116 2.66 -3.50 1.76
C ALA A 116 1.99 -3.24 0.41
N VAL A 117 0.67 -3.42 0.37
CA VAL A 117 -0.22 -3.01 -0.73
C VAL A 117 -1.13 -1.91 -0.21
N LEU A 118 -0.96 -0.69 -0.70
CA LEU A 118 -1.68 0.48 -0.21
C LEU A 118 -2.85 0.85 -1.12
N ARG A 119 -4.08 0.57 -0.70
CA ARG A 119 -5.28 0.88 -1.47
C ARG A 119 -5.82 2.24 -1.04
N ILE A 120 -5.35 3.29 -1.70
CA ILE A 120 -5.57 4.69 -1.27
C ILE A 120 -7.06 5.08 -1.38
N GLY A 121 -7.80 4.49 -2.31
CA GLY A 121 -9.18 4.89 -2.61
C GLY A 121 -9.22 5.99 -3.66
N PRO A 122 -10.11 7.01 -3.57
CA PRO A 122 -10.77 7.47 -2.35
C PRO A 122 -12.01 6.68 -1.95
N TYR A 123 -12.71 6.08 -2.92
CA TYR A 123 -13.77 5.11 -2.63
C TYR A 123 -13.14 3.77 -2.31
N VAL A 124 -13.50 3.18 -1.17
CA VAL A 124 -12.95 1.90 -0.70
C VAL A 124 -14.00 0.82 -0.59
N CYS A 125 -15.30 1.18 -0.60
CA CYS A 125 -16.40 0.30 -0.20
C CYS A 125 -16.16 -0.23 1.22
N ALA A 126 -15.47 -1.38 1.28
CA ALA A 126 -14.88 -1.99 2.46
C ALA A 126 -15.84 -2.28 3.60
N GLU A 127 -17.16 -2.31 3.38
CA GLU A 127 -18.18 -2.32 4.45
C GLU A 127 -17.88 -1.22 5.48
N TRP A 128 -17.43 -0.07 4.98
CA TRP A 128 -17.07 1.11 5.75
C TRP A 128 -18.10 2.21 5.52
N ASN A 129 -18.30 3.04 6.54
CA ASN A 129 -19.32 4.09 6.49
C ASN A 129 -19.15 4.96 5.24
N TYR A 130 -20.24 5.09 4.47
CA TYR A 130 -20.31 5.84 3.22
C TYR A 130 -19.19 5.50 2.19
N GLY A 131 -18.72 4.24 2.20
CA GLY A 131 -17.70 3.74 1.27
C GLY A 131 -16.33 4.42 1.42
N GLY A 132 -16.08 5.07 2.57
CA GLY A 132 -14.87 5.84 2.84
C GLY A 132 -14.99 7.34 2.56
N PHE A 133 -16.05 7.80 1.90
CA PHE A 133 -16.19 9.24 1.61
C PHE A 133 -16.58 10.05 2.85
N PRO A 134 -15.97 11.22 3.08
CA PRO A 134 -16.43 12.13 4.11
C PRO A 134 -17.84 12.65 3.81
N LEU A 135 -18.70 12.78 4.82
CA LEU A 135 -20.07 13.25 4.61
C LEU A 135 -20.13 14.69 4.10
N TRP A 136 -19.17 15.54 4.47
CA TRP A 136 -19.09 16.92 3.97
C TRP A 136 -18.90 16.99 2.45
N LEU A 137 -18.32 15.95 1.84
CA LEU A 137 -18.14 15.87 0.39
C LEU A 137 -19.48 15.76 -0.33
N HIS A 138 -20.46 15.05 0.25
CA HIS A 138 -21.80 14.93 -0.32
C HIS A 138 -22.53 16.28 -0.37
N ASN A 139 -22.29 17.15 0.61
CA ASN A 139 -22.96 18.44 0.75
C ASN A 139 -22.23 19.60 0.07
N MET A 140 -21.13 19.32 -0.64
CA MET A 140 -20.33 20.36 -1.28
C MET A 140 -21.03 20.90 -2.52
N ARG A 141 -21.18 22.23 -2.61
CA ARG A 141 -21.80 22.87 -3.77
C ARG A 141 -20.90 22.66 -5.00
N GLY A 142 -21.53 22.34 -6.12
CA GLY A 142 -20.83 22.14 -7.40
C GLY A 142 -20.30 20.72 -7.61
N ILE A 143 -20.64 19.77 -6.73
CA ILE A 143 -20.51 18.34 -7.02
C ILE A 143 -21.86 17.86 -7.55
N ASP A 144 -21.89 17.47 -8.81
CA ASP A 144 -23.07 16.87 -9.43
C ASP A 144 -23.11 15.35 -9.18
N LEU A 145 -21.97 14.68 -9.35
CA LEU A 145 -21.84 13.24 -9.16
C LEU A 145 -20.46 12.87 -8.59
N LEU A 146 -20.44 11.96 -7.61
CA LEU A 146 -19.20 11.35 -7.12
C LEU A 146 -18.76 10.24 -8.08
N ARG A 147 -17.44 9.98 -8.11
CA ARG A 147 -16.84 8.91 -8.92
C ARG A 147 -17.13 9.08 -10.42
N THR A 148 -17.13 10.31 -10.91
CA THR A 148 -17.23 10.68 -12.33
C THR A 148 -16.26 11.81 -12.63
N ALA A 149 -16.22 12.28 -13.88
CA ALA A 149 -15.39 13.40 -14.31
C ALA A 149 -15.92 14.78 -13.83
N ASP A 150 -16.43 14.85 -12.60
CA ASP A 150 -16.82 16.09 -11.94
C ASP A 150 -15.59 16.80 -11.39
N THR A 151 -15.35 18.03 -11.85
CA THR A 151 -14.11 18.77 -11.53
C THR A 151 -13.96 19.07 -10.04
N VAL A 152 -15.06 19.33 -9.33
CA VAL A 152 -15.00 19.67 -7.91
C VAL A 152 -14.66 18.41 -7.10
N TYR A 153 -15.33 17.30 -7.40
CA TYR A 153 -15.00 16.00 -6.82
C TYR A 153 -13.56 15.57 -7.14
N MET A 154 -13.14 15.66 -8.40
CA MET A 154 -11.79 15.29 -8.84
C MET A 154 -10.72 16.11 -8.11
N ASN A 155 -10.94 17.41 -7.91
CA ASN A 155 -10.02 18.25 -7.13
C ASN A 155 -9.94 17.80 -5.67
N GLU A 156 -11.06 17.47 -5.04
CA GLU A 156 -11.07 16.95 -3.67
C GLU A 156 -10.37 15.59 -3.56
N MET A 157 -10.64 14.68 -4.49
CA MET A 157 -9.96 13.40 -4.59
C MET A 157 -8.44 13.60 -4.74
N GLN A 158 -8.02 14.44 -5.68
CA GLN A 158 -6.60 14.70 -5.93
C GLN A 158 -5.89 15.28 -4.72
N ASN A 159 -6.54 16.20 -4.00
CA ASN A 159 -5.97 16.78 -2.77
C ASN A 159 -5.73 15.70 -1.71
N PHE A 160 -6.72 14.85 -1.45
CA PHE A 160 -6.59 13.79 -0.45
C PHE A 160 -5.58 12.71 -0.88
N THR A 161 -5.70 12.19 -2.09
CA THR A 161 -4.79 11.13 -2.58
C THR A 161 -3.36 11.66 -2.71
N GLY A 162 -3.18 12.90 -3.17
CA GLY A 162 -1.88 13.56 -3.26
C GLY A 162 -1.23 13.72 -1.88
N MET A 163 -1.99 14.19 -0.89
CA MET A 163 -1.51 14.29 0.49
C MET A 163 -1.06 12.95 1.06
N ILE A 164 -1.82 11.86 0.85
CA ILE A 164 -1.44 10.52 1.31
C ILE A 164 -0.14 10.06 0.63
N VAL A 165 -0.04 10.22 -0.70
CA VAL A 165 1.16 9.87 -1.46
C VAL A 165 2.38 10.66 -0.96
N ASP A 166 2.24 11.96 -0.73
CA ASP A 166 3.32 12.81 -0.27
C ASP A 166 3.77 12.44 1.14
N MET A 167 2.83 12.17 2.05
CA MET A 167 3.14 11.70 3.41
C MET A 167 3.95 10.39 3.39
N VAL A 168 3.53 9.44 2.56
CA VAL A 168 4.22 8.15 2.40
C VAL A 168 5.60 8.32 1.74
N LYS A 169 5.73 9.22 0.75
CA LYS A 169 7.01 9.54 0.10
C LYS A 169 8.00 10.21 1.04
N GLN A 170 7.54 11.15 1.87
CA GLN A 170 8.38 11.85 2.84
C GLN A 170 9.02 10.88 3.84
N GLU A 171 8.26 9.84 4.22
CA GLU A 171 8.70 8.77 5.12
C GLU A 171 9.47 7.64 4.39
N LYS A 172 9.72 7.79 3.08
CA LYS A 172 10.46 6.82 2.23
C LYS A 172 9.86 5.41 2.23
N LEU A 173 8.53 5.31 2.31
CA LEU A 173 7.84 4.03 2.46
C LEU A 173 7.52 3.32 1.13
N PHE A 174 7.72 3.98 -0.02
CA PHE A 174 7.66 3.30 -1.32
C PHE A 174 8.88 2.40 -1.53
N ALA A 175 8.67 1.25 -2.18
CA ALA A 175 9.76 0.32 -2.52
C ALA A 175 10.90 0.98 -3.30
N SER A 176 10.59 1.90 -4.20
CA SER A 176 11.60 2.70 -4.93
C SER A 176 12.46 3.60 -4.04
N GLN A 177 12.07 3.80 -2.77
CA GLN A 177 12.81 4.56 -1.75
C GLN A 177 13.38 3.64 -0.64
N GLY A 178 13.21 2.32 -0.77
CA GLY A 178 13.62 1.32 0.22
C GLY A 178 12.54 0.95 1.26
N GLY A 179 11.31 1.39 1.06
CA GLY A 179 10.18 1.07 1.94
C GLY A 179 9.39 -0.19 1.54
N PRO A 180 8.36 -0.57 2.31
CA PRO A 180 7.65 -1.84 2.10
C PRO A 180 6.60 -1.78 0.98
N ILE A 181 6.17 -0.59 0.53
CA ILE A 181 5.02 -0.46 -0.38
C ILE A 181 5.41 -0.81 -1.81
N ILE A 182 4.91 -1.94 -2.30
CA ILE A 182 5.19 -2.46 -3.64
C ILE A 182 4.09 -2.15 -4.65
N LEU A 183 2.85 -1.95 -4.18
CA LEU A 183 1.69 -1.66 -5.01
C LEU A 183 0.82 -0.61 -4.34
N ALA A 184 0.19 0.22 -5.16
CA ALA A 184 -0.85 1.12 -4.72
C ALA A 184 -2.07 1.01 -5.63
N GLN A 185 -3.27 1.12 -5.07
CA GLN A 185 -4.52 1.13 -5.82
C GLN A 185 -5.21 2.48 -5.67
N VAL A 186 -5.66 3.02 -6.80
CA VAL A 186 -6.58 4.16 -6.89
C VAL A 186 -7.95 3.64 -7.33
N GLU A 187 -9.02 4.18 -6.76
CA GLU A 187 -10.40 3.70 -6.91
C GLU A 187 -10.65 2.27 -6.36
N ASN A 188 -11.90 1.84 -6.35
CA ASN A 188 -12.30 0.49 -5.96
C ASN A 188 -13.47 -0.01 -6.82
N GLU A 189 -13.26 -1.15 -7.50
CA GLU A 189 -14.30 -1.86 -8.27
C GLU A 189 -15.05 -0.98 -9.29
N TYR A 190 -14.39 0.07 -9.82
CA TYR A 190 -15.04 1.04 -10.68
C TYR A 190 -15.59 0.43 -11.98
N GLY A 191 -14.97 -0.66 -12.47
CA GLY A 191 -15.45 -1.41 -13.64
C GLY A 191 -16.89 -1.90 -13.52
N ASN A 192 -17.38 -2.17 -12.30
CA ASN A 192 -18.75 -2.62 -12.06
C ASN A 192 -19.79 -1.49 -12.23
N VAL A 193 -19.36 -0.23 -12.08
CA VAL A 193 -20.24 0.94 -12.07
C VAL A 193 -19.97 1.90 -13.22
N MET A 194 -18.99 1.62 -14.08
CA MET A 194 -18.61 2.53 -15.16
C MET A 194 -19.68 2.65 -16.26
N LYS A 195 -20.42 1.57 -16.55
CA LYS A 195 -21.29 1.48 -17.73
C LYS A 195 -22.40 2.55 -17.75
N PRO A 196 -23.13 2.83 -16.66
CA PRO A 196 -24.13 3.90 -16.64
C PRO A 196 -23.57 5.31 -16.84
N TYR A 197 -22.28 5.54 -16.55
CA TYR A 197 -21.66 6.87 -16.63
C TYR A 197 -21.03 7.20 -18.00
N GLY A 198 -20.93 6.22 -18.90
CA GLY A 198 -20.46 6.42 -20.28
C GLY A 198 -19.13 7.17 -20.36
N ASP A 199 -19.10 8.23 -21.17
CA ASP A 199 -17.88 9.03 -21.42
C ASP A 199 -17.32 9.70 -20.16
N ALA A 200 -18.18 10.04 -19.19
CA ALA A 200 -17.75 10.64 -17.93
C ALA A 200 -16.93 9.66 -17.07
N ALA A 201 -17.27 8.36 -17.10
CA ALA A 201 -16.46 7.33 -16.45
C ALA A 201 -15.11 7.14 -17.15
N LYS A 202 -15.10 7.16 -18.49
CA LYS A 202 -13.86 7.03 -19.26
C LYS A 202 -12.92 8.20 -18.96
N ALA A 203 -13.42 9.43 -19.01
CA ALA A 203 -12.64 10.63 -18.70
C ALA A 203 -12.09 10.63 -17.27
N TYR A 204 -12.89 10.16 -16.31
CA TYR A 204 -12.46 10.00 -14.92
C TYR A 204 -11.31 8.99 -14.78
N VAL A 205 -11.42 7.82 -15.42
CA VAL A 205 -10.37 6.78 -15.42
C VAL A 205 -9.09 7.27 -16.10
N ASP A 206 -9.21 7.87 -17.28
CA ASP A 206 -8.07 8.40 -18.02
C ASP A 206 -7.33 9.48 -17.21
N TRP A 207 -8.07 10.30 -16.46
CA TRP A 207 -7.50 11.35 -15.63
C TRP A 207 -6.62 10.79 -14.51
N PHE A 208 -7.08 9.88 -13.66
CA PHE A 208 -6.22 9.37 -12.58
C PHE A 208 -5.14 8.40 -13.08
N LYS A 209 -5.34 7.75 -14.24
CA LYS A 209 -4.27 7.00 -14.91
C LYS A 209 -3.10 7.88 -15.34
N SER A 210 -3.34 9.17 -15.63
CA SER A 210 -2.29 10.13 -15.99
C SER A 210 -1.35 10.49 -14.83
N TRP A 211 -1.65 10.08 -13.59
CA TRP A 211 -0.86 10.41 -12.39
C TRP A 211 0.48 9.66 -12.27
N GLY A 212 0.83 8.82 -13.25
CA GLY A 212 2.22 8.37 -13.46
C GLY A 212 2.55 6.94 -13.01
N GLY A 213 1.64 5.97 -13.17
CA GLY A 213 1.92 4.54 -12.95
C GLY A 213 1.92 3.72 -14.26
N SER A 214 2.79 2.71 -14.35
CA SER A 214 2.55 1.57 -15.25
C SER A 214 1.27 0.85 -14.82
N ASP A 215 0.49 0.30 -15.77
CA ASP A 215 -0.87 -0.22 -15.56
C ASP A 215 -0.89 -1.76 -15.39
N PRO A 216 -0.84 -2.31 -14.16
CA PRO A 216 -1.18 -3.70 -13.90
C PRO A 216 -2.62 -3.81 -13.37
N MET A 217 -3.59 -4.00 -14.27
CA MET A 217 -4.98 -4.30 -13.90
C MET A 217 -5.15 -5.77 -13.46
N ARG A 218 -5.85 -6.02 -12.34
CA ARG A 218 -6.19 -7.38 -11.87
C ARG A 218 -7.49 -7.43 -11.06
N THR A 219 -8.29 -8.49 -11.22
CA THR A 219 -9.53 -8.77 -10.47
C THR A 219 -9.30 -9.81 -9.35
N ALA A 220 -10.19 -9.88 -8.35
CA ALA A 220 -10.05 -10.72 -7.15
C ALA A 220 -11.15 -11.79 -7.07
N GLU A 221 -10.80 -13.07 -6.86
CA GLU A 221 -11.73 -14.21 -6.72
C GLU A 221 -11.18 -15.34 -5.78
N ASP A 222 -12.09 -16.27 -5.43
CA ASP A 222 -12.33 -17.09 -4.21
C ASP A 222 -11.23 -18.03 -3.60
N LEU A 223 -11.51 -18.62 -2.41
CA LEU A 223 -10.54 -18.79 -1.30
C LEU A 223 -9.55 -19.98 -1.24
N ALA A 224 -9.79 -21.16 -1.82
CA ALA A 224 -8.78 -22.25 -1.78
C ALA A 224 -8.69 -23.05 -3.07
N TYR A 225 -9.81 -23.60 -3.52
CA TYR A 225 -9.90 -24.18 -4.87
C TYR A 225 -9.70 -23.11 -5.94
N ALA A 226 -10.30 -21.94 -5.76
CA ALA A 226 -10.12 -20.82 -6.67
C ALA A 226 -8.71 -20.22 -6.58
N VAL A 227 -8.04 -20.20 -5.42
CA VAL A 227 -6.61 -19.84 -5.31
C VAL A 227 -5.71 -20.81 -6.09
N ALA A 228 -5.89 -22.12 -5.88
CA ALA A 228 -5.13 -23.13 -6.61
C ALA A 228 -5.39 -23.08 -8.12
N ARG A 229 -6.66 -22.96 -8.53
CA ARG A 229 -7.07 -22.81 -9.93
C ARG A 229 -6.55 -21.52 -10.54
N PHE A 230 -6.56 -20.42 -9.79
CA PHE A 230 -6.04 -19.13 -10.22
C PHE A 230 -4.53 -19.22 -10.51
N PHE A 231 -3.76 -19.81 -9.61
CA PHE A 231 -2.33 -20.01 -9.85
C PHE A 231 -2.07 -21.02 -10.97
N GLN A 232 -2.86 -22.09 -11.09
CA GLN A 232 -2.80 -23.03 -12.21
C GLN A 232 -3.04 -22.35 -13.57
N LEU A 233 -3.94 -21.36 -13.61
CA LEU A 233 -4.26 -20.59 -14.82
C LEU A 233 -3.30 -19.41 -15.06
N GLY A 234 -2.18 -19.34 -14.33
CA GLY A 234 -1.16 -18.32 -14.54
C GLY A 234 -1.34 -17.08 -13.66
N GLY A 235 -2.07 -17.18 -12.55
CA GLY A 235 -2.09 -16.16 -11.52
C GLY A 235 -0.72 -15.97 -10.83
N THR A 236 -0.49 -14.81 -10.21
CA THR A 236 0.78 -14.40 -9.57
C THR A 236 0.66 -13.53 -8.32
N PHE A 237 -0.52 -12.98 -8.04
CA PHE A 237 -0.82 -12.15 -6.87
C PHE A 237 -2.22 -12.50 -6.41
N GLN A 238 -2.35 -12.99 -5.18
CA GLN A 238 -3.62 -13.31 -4.53
C GLN A 238 -3.70 -12.55 -3.21
N ASN A 239 -4.84 -11.94 -2.90
CA ASN A 239 -5.06 -11.27 -1.63
C ASN A 239 -6.26 -11.88 -0.90
N TYR A 240 -6.08 -12.24 0.37
CA TYR A 240 -7.15 -12.67 1.25
C TYR A 240 -7.79 -11.47 1.95
N TYR A 241 -9.04 -11.17 1.60
CA TYR A 241 -9.83 -10.11 2.19
C TYR A 241 -10.96 -10.71 3.06
N MET A 242 -10.87 -10.80 4.39
CA MET A 242 -9.83 -10.30 5.32
C MET A 242 -9.12 -11.45 6.03
N VAL A 243 -7.82 -11.30 6.31
CA VAL A 243 -7.05 -12.30 7.10
C VAL A 243 -7.37 -12.22 8.60
N LEU A 244 -7.88 -11.09 9.08
CA LEU A 244 -8.25 -10.89 10.50
C LEU A 244 -9.37 -11.86 10.97
N TYR A 245 -10.21 -12.36 10.07
CA TYR A 245 -11.35 -13.22 10.42
C TYR A 245 -11.09 -14.72 10.20
N ILE A 246 -9.91 -15.09 9.68
CA ILE A 246 -9.56 -16.49 9.47
C ILE A 246 -9.00 -17.04 10.79
N THR A 247 -9.91 -17.41 11.70
CA THR A 247 -9.55 -18.21 12.86
C THR A 247 -9.44 -19.65 12.38
N ILE A 248 -8.26 -20.26 12.47
CA ILE A 248 -8.13 -21.72 12.32
C ILE A 248 -8.96 -22.32 13.46
N MET A 249 -10.13 -22.85 13.15
CA MET A 249 -10.84 -23.73 14.08
C MET A 249 -10.02 -25.02 14.17
N ASN A 250 -9.28 -25.15 15.26
CA ASN A 250 -8.74 -26.44 15.68
C ASN A 250 -9.87 -27.32 16.20
#